data_AF-A0A2J7ZG36-F1
#
_entry.id   AF-A0A2J7ZG36-F1
#
_cell.length_a   1.000
_cell.length_b   1.000
_cell.length_c   1.000
_cell.angle_alpha   90.00
_cell.angle_beta   90.00
_cell.angle_gamma   90.00
#
_symmetry.space_group_name_H-M   'P 1'
#
loop_
_entity.id
_entity.type
_entity.pdbx_description
1 polymer ?
#
loop_
_entity_poly.entity_id
_entity_poly.type
_entity_poly.pdbx_seq_one_letter_code
_entity_poly.pdbx_strand_id
1 'polypeptide(L)'
;AFAEKPKTQAELDSMKVDTTVLGLTPEESAEKPYIASMGIYVFKKSVLVKLLNETFAKANDFGGEIIPQAAKDHNVVAYPFYGYWEDI
;
A
#
# COMPACT_ATOMS: atom_id res chain seq x y z
N ALA A 1 -2.82 -4.87 -6.66
CA ALA A 1 -2.99 -5.90 -5.61
C ALA A 1 -1.94 -5.65 -4.52
N PHE A 2 -2.14 -6.13 -3.29
CA PHE A 2 -1.15 -6.04 -2.22
C PHE A 2 -0.38 -7.36 -2.14
N ALA A 3 0.94 -7.29 -2.01
CA ALA A 3 1.81 -8.44 -1.79
C ALA A 3 2.92 -8.05 -0.80
N GLU A 4 3.12 -8.87 0.22
CA GLU A 4 4.21 -8.70 1.16
C GLU A 4 5.49 -9.25 0.54
N LYS A 5 6.40 -8.35 0.14
CA LYS A 5 7.73 -8.65 -0.44
C LYS A 5 7.69 -9.80 -1.48
N PRO A 6 7.31 -9.51 -2.74
CA PRO A 6 7.23 -10.50 -3.81
C PRO A 6 8.51 -11.34 -3.90
N LYS A 7 8.37 -12.67 -3.93
CA LYS A 7 9.52 -13.60 -3.92
C LYS A 7 9.87 -14.09 -5.31
N THR A 8 8.91 -14.05 -6.23
CA THR A 8 9.10 -14.48 -7.61
C THR A 8 8.99 -13.31 -8.59
N GLN A 9 9.67 -13.44 -9.73
CA GLN A 9 9.58 -12.46 -10.80
C GLN A 9 8.14 -12.30 -11.31
N ALA A 10 7.39 -13.41 -11.41
CA ALA A 10 5.99 -13.40 -11.83
C ALA A 10 5.09 -12.60 -10.86
N GLU A 11 5.29 -12.76 -9.55
CA GLU A 11 4.58 -11.96 -8.55
C GLU A 11 4.94 -10.49 -8.68
N LEU A 12 6.23 -10.14 -8.79
CA LEU A 12 6.67 -8.76 -8.94
C LEU A 12 6.07 -8.12 -10.20
N ASP A 13 6.12 -8.81 -11.34
CA ASP A 13 5.56 -8.31 -12.60
C ASP A 13 4.05 -8.07 -12.49
N SER A 14 3.33 -8.89 -11.72
CA SER A 14 1.89 -8.69 -11.47
C SER A 14 1.57 -7.46 -10.60
N MET A 15 2.57 -6.88 -9.94
CA MET A 15 2.44 -5.67 -9.10
C MET A 15 2.73 -4.37 -9.86
N LYS A 16 3.08 -4.43 -11.15
CA LYS A 16 3.30 -3.21 -11.96
C LYS A 16 2.03 -2.37 -12.00
N VAL A 17 2.19 -1.07 -11.80
CA VAL A 17 1.12 -0.07 -11.90
C VAL A 17 1.58 1.07 -12.78
N ASP A 18 0.64 1.68 -13.50
CA ASP A 18 0.90 2.93 -14.19
C ASP A 18 1.00 4.06 -13.16
N THR A 19 2.23 4.49 -12.85
CA THR A 19 2.48 5.53 -11.85
C THR A 19 2.27 6.95 -12.40
N THR A 20 1.89 7.12 -13.66
CA THR A 20 1.50 8.44 -14.20
C THR A 20 0.25 8.98 -13.48
N VAL A 21 -0.62 8.09 -12.99
CA VAL A 21 -1.79 8.46 -12.17
C VAL A 21 -1.41 9.10 -10.83
N LEU A 22 -0.15 8.95 -10.42
CA LEU A 22 0.41 9.57 -9.21
C LEU A 22 1.20 10.85 -9.52
N GLY A 23 1.25 11.27 -10.79
CA GLY A 23 1.91 12.50 -11.21
C GLY A 23 3.33 12.32 -11.78
N LEU A 24 3.75 11.09 -12.05
CA LEU A 24 5.03 10.83 -12.73
C LEU A 24 4.90 11.04 -14.25
N THR A 25 6.00 11.40 -14.91
CA THR A 25 6.09 11.40 -16.37
C THR A 25 6.05 9.96 -16.92
N PRO A 26 5.69 9.76 -18.21
CA PRO A 26 5.74 8.43 -18.83
C PRO A 26 7.11 7.75 -18.72
N GLU A 27 8.19 8.52 -18.87
CA GLU A 27 9.56 8.04 -18.73
C GLU A 27 9.85 7.56 -17.31
N GLU A 28 9.51 8.37 -16.30
CA GLU A 28 9.69 7.99 -14.89
C GLU A 28 8.79 6.80 -14.50
N SER A 29 7.59 6.70 -15.06
CA SER A 29 6.66 5.59 -14.82
C SER A 29 7.22 4.28 -15.35
N ALA A 30 7.87 4.30 -16.52
CA ALA A 30 8.55 3.14 -17.07
C ALA A 30 9.75 2.69 -16.21
N GLU A 31 10.50 3.63 -15.63
CA GLU A 31 11.62 3.32 -14.72
C GLU A 31 11.17 2.90 -13.32
N LYS A 32 10.04 3.44 -12.84
CA LYS A 32 9.48 3.22 -11.49
C LYS A 32 8.04 2.71 -11.59
N PRO A 33 7.80 1.50 -12.13
CA PRO A 33 6.46 0.98 -12.35
C PRO A 33 5.84 0.34 -11.10
N TYR A 34 6.41 0.56 -9.92
CA TYR A 34 5.98 -0.07 -8.67
C TYR A 34 5.74 0.97 -7.59
N ILE A 35 4.79 0.67 -6.71
CA ILE A 35 4.54 1.41 -5.47
C ILE A 35 4.76 0.51 -4.27
N ALA A 36 5.42 1.04 -3.24
CA ALA A 36 5.67 0.35 -1.99
C ALA A 36 5.06 1.14 -0.83
N SER A 37 4.47 0.43 0.14
CA SER A 37 4.05 1.04 1.39
C SER A 37 5.27 1.35 2.25
N MET A 38 5.36 2.58 2.75
CA MET A 38 6.38 3.01 3.71
C MET A 38 6.03 2.65 5.17
N GLY A 39 4.88 2.00 5.41
CA GLY A 39 4.40 1.70 6.77
C GLY A 39 3.77 2.90 7.50
N ILE A 40 3.44 3.97 6.77
CA ILE A 40 2.84 5.19 7.33
C ILE A 40 1.39 5.29 6.86
N TYR A 41 0.46 5.44 7.80
CA TYR A 41 -0.97 5.43 7.53
C TYR A 41 -1.70 6.57 8.23
N VAL A 42 -2.73 7.11 7.57
CA VAL A 42 -3.64 8.10 8.13
C VAL A 42 -5.05 7.55 8.10
N PHE A 43 -5.72 7.52 9.25
CA PHE A 43 -7.08 7.00 9.38
C PHE A 43 -8.03 8.03 9.94
N LYS A 44 -9.30 7.95 9.51
CA LYS A 44 -10.39 8.46 10.35
C LYS A 44 -10.42 7.65 11.65
N LYS A 45 -10.41 8.34 12.78
CA LYS A 45 -10.38 7.71 14.12
C LYS A 45 -11.44 6.62 14.29
N SER A 46 -12.68 6.90 13.89
CA SER A 46 -13.80 5.95 14.02
C SER A 46 -13.58 4.67 13.20
N VAL A 47 -12.98 4.79 12.01
CA VAL A 47 -12.65 3.64 11.17
C VAL A 47 -11.57 2.80 11.85
N LEU A 48 -10.49 3.41 12.32
CA LEU A 48 -9.40 2.68 12.98
C LEU A 48 -9.90 1.88 14.19
N VAL A 49 -10.71 2.50 15.05
CA VAL A 49 -11.27 1.84 16.24
C VAL A 49 -12.13 0.63 15.85
N LYS A 50 -12.98 0.76 14.82
CA LYS A 50 -13.81 -0.35 14.34
C LYS A 50 -12.97 -1.48 13.74
N LEU A 51 -11.97 -1.14 12.93
CA LEU A 51 -11.09 -2.12 12.30
C LEU A 51 -10.35 -2.94 13.36
N LEU A 52 -9.79 -2.29 14.38
CA LEU A 52 -8.98 -2.96 15.41
C LEU A 52 -9.79 -3.73 16.45
N ASN A 53 -10.97 -3.24 16.85
CA ASN A 53 -11.71 -3.86 17.96
C ASN A 53 -12.81 -4.83 17.49
N GLU A 54 -13.32 -4.67 16.27
CA GLU A 54 -14.48 -5.41 15.78
C GLU A 54 -14.14 -6.23 14.54
N THR A 55 -13.70 -5.58 13.46
CA THR A 55 -13.62 -6.21 12.13
C THR A 55 -12.43 -7.15 12.01
N PHE A 56 -11.27 -6.72 12.50
CA PHE A 56 -9.99 -7.44 12.40
C PHE A 56 -9.34 -7.61 13.78
N ALA A 57 -10.15 -7.91 14.81
CA ALA A 57 -9.70 -7.98 16.20
C ALA A 57 -8.59 -9.03 16.50
N LYS A 58 -8.30 -9.91 15.55
CA LYS A 58 -7.24 -10.93 15.64
C LYS A 58 -6.04 -10.66 14.73
N ALA A 59 -6.10 -9.61 13.91
CA ALA A 59 -4.98 -9.22 13.07
C ALA A 59 -3.89 -8.57 13.94
N ASN A 60 -2.64 -8.83 13.58
CA ASN A 60 -1.45 -8.39 14.29
C ASN A 60 -0.56 -7.48 13.43
N ASP A 61 -0.76 -7.48 12.10
CA ASP A 61 0.02 -6.64 11.18
C ASP A 61 -0.84 -5.72 10.32
N PHE A 62 -0.44 -4.45 10.22
CA PHE A 62 -1.13 -3.50 9.35
C PHE A 62 -0.86 -3.77 7.87
N GLY A 63 0.40 -4.00 7.50
CA GLY A 63 0.82 -4.04 6.09
C GLY A 63 0.31 -5.27 5.34
N GLY A 64 0.38 -6.43 5.98
CA GLY A 64 0.02 -7.73 5.44
C GLY A 64 -1.41 -8.16 5.72
N GLU A 65 -2.03 -7.69 6.82
CA GLU A 65 -3.37 -8.16 7.21
C GLU A 65 -4.43 -7.06 7.13
N ILE A 66 -4.29 -5.96 7.86
CA ILE A 66 -5.37 -4.96 8.01
C ILE A 66 -5.58 -4.14 6.73
N ILE A 67 -4.54 -3.54 6.17
CA ILE A 67 -4.65 -2.66 5.00
C ILE A 67 -5.15 -3.42 3.76
N PRO A 68 -4.60 -4.60 3.40
CA PRO A 68 -5.07 -5.35 2.23
C PRO A 68 -6.54 -5.78 2.34
N GLN A 69 -7.01 -6.10 3.55
CA GLN A 69 -8.41 -6.44 3.79
C GLN A 69 -9.31 -5.20 3.78
N ALA A 70 -8.89 -4.12 4.43
CA ALA A 70 -9.65 -2.87 4.47
C ALA A 70 -9.85 -2.28 3.07
N ALA A 71 -8.88 -2.41 2.17
CA ALA A 71 -8.95 -1.93 0.79
C ALA A 71 -10.06 -2.57 -0.06
N LYS A 72 -10.67 -3.68 0.40
CA LYS A 72 -11.80 -4.32 -0.29
C LYS A 72 -13.11 -3.56 -0.06
N ASP A 73 -13.30 -3.03 1.15
CA ASP A 73 -14.59 -2.50 1.61
C ASP A 73 -14.53 -1.03 2.06
N HIS A 74 -13.34 -0.44 2.13
CA HIS A 74 -13.11 0.95 2.52
C HIS A 74 -12.35 1.71 1.44
N ASN A 75 -12.52 3.04 1.43
CA ASN A 75 -11.74 3.91 0.56
C ASN A 75 -10.29 4.01 1.07
N VAL A 76 -9.41 3.19 0.50
CA VAL A 76 -7.98 3.20 0.75
C VAL A 76 -7.30 3.84 -0.47
N VAL A 77 -6.56 4.92 -0.23
CA VAL A 77 -5.87 5.69 -1.27
C VAL A 77 -4.38 5.73 -0.97
N ALA A 78 -3.57 5.66 -2.03
CA ALA A 78 -2.13 5.89 -1.92
C ALA A 78 -1.83 7.39 -1.98
N TYR A 79 -0.90 7.85 -1.16
CA TYR A 79 -0.36 9.21 -1.21
C TYR A 79 1.13 9.13 -1.55
N PRO A 80 1.56 9.59 -2.73
CA PRO A 80 2.95 9.45 -3.15
C PRO A 80 3.87 10.38 -2.33
N PHE A 81 5.07 9.90 -2.03
CA PHE A 81 6.12 10.65 -1.36
C PHE A 81 7.40 10.62 -2.21
N TYR A 82 8.02 11.78 -2.40
CA TYR A 82 9.18 11.97 -3.29
C TYR A 82 10.43 12.48 -2.57
N GLY A 83 10.39 12.59 -1.23
CA GLY A 83 11.55 12.97 -0.43
C GLY A 83 12.46 11.79 -0.14
N TYR A 84 13.52 12.05 0.64
CA TYR A 84 14.41 11.00 1.14
C TYR A 84 13.67 10.10 2.14
N TRP A 85 13.81 8.78 1.97
CA TRP A 85 13.31 7.76 2.86
C TRP A 85 14.23 6.54 2.80
N GLU A 86 14.60 6.01 3.96
CA GLU A 86 15.43 4.83 4.10
C GLU A 86 15.00 4.09 5.37
N ASP A 87 14.91 2.77 5.29
CA ASP A 87 14.71 1.88 6.43
C ASP A 87 16.10 1.61 7.07
N ILE A 88 16.24 1.73 8.39
CA ILE A 88 17.54 1.64 9.11
C ILE A 88 17.74 0.30 9.83
#